data_AF-A0A2N3HN09-F1
#
_entry.id   AF-A0A2N3HN09-F1
#
_cell.length_a   1.000
_cell.length_b   1.000
_cell.length_c   1.000
_cell.angle_alpha   90.00
_cell.angle_beta   90.00
_cell.angle_gamma   90.00
#
_symmetry.space_group_name_H-M   'P 1'
#
loop_
_entity.id
_entity.type
_entity.pdbx_description
1 polymer ?
#
loop_
_entity_poly.entity_id
_entity_poly.type
_entity_poly.pdbx_seq_one_letter_code
_entity_poly.pdbx_strand_id
1 'polypeptide(L)'
;MFKVSPLRKRQFLGGIIGLVLGISIFYFFTRESSETYISLGPMNSGHEDLSCFTCHADAKGNLLQQVQSNMSHVVGARKNSVDFGTQDVTLNNCLGCHDRPNDRHPNYRFSEPRFKEAVKQIDARTCITCHSEHHAERVTVPSIDYCMNCHQKLEVENDPLDIDHKTLIANEEWFTCIQCHDFHGNHTYNVPTKLKDTIPMKTIHDYFKGSEDPYGTIKKYIGLSQDEWLKSLEK
;
A
#
# COMPACT_ATOMS: atom_id res chain seq x y z
N MET A 1 31.46 56.66 -8.72
CA MET A 1 30.21 55.95 -8.36
C MET A 1 29.57 55.38 -9.61
N PHE A 2 29.57 54.06 -9.79
CA PHE A 2 28.94 53.43 -10.97
C PHE A 2 27.41 53.59 -10.90
N LYS A 3 26.81 54.34 -11.84
CA LYS A 3 25.35 54.43 -11.97
C LYS A 3 24.82 53.10 -12.49
N VAL A 4 24.23 52.29 -11.60
CA VAL A 4 23.55 51.04 -11.98
C VAL A 4 22.36 51.39 -12.87
N SER A 5 22.30 50.77 -14.06
CA SER A 5 21.21 51.03 -15.02
C SER A 5 19.85 50.65 -14.42
N PRO A 6 18.75 51.36 -14.78
CA PRO A 6 17.41 51.01 -14.33
C PRO A 6 17.03 49.55 -14.64
N LEU A 7 17.53 49.02 -15.76
CA LEU A 7 17.35 47.62 -16.15
C LEU A 7 18.02 46.66 -15.17
N ARG A 8 19.28 46.91 -14.77
CA ARG A 8 19.99 46.07 -13.78
C ARG A 8 19.33 46.11 -12.41
N LYS A 9 18.79 47.26 -12.00
CA LYS A 9 18.01 47.38 -10.75
C LYS A 9 16.74 46.53 -10.79
N ARG A 10 16.01 46.55 -11.90
CA ARG A 10 14.81 45.71 -12.10
C ARG A 10 15.15 44.22 -12.13
N GLN A 11 16.22 43.83 -12.81
CA GLN A 11 16.71 42.44 -12.85
C GLN A 11 17.09 41.95 -11.44
N PHE A 12 17.80 42.77 -10.68
CA PHE A 12 18.18 42.44 -9.30
C PHE A 12 16.96 42.29 -8.39
N LEU A 13 16.01 43.23 -8.45
CA LEU A 13 14.78 43.16 -7.66
C LEU A 13 13.93 41.94 -8.06
N GLY A 14 13.80 41.68 -9.36
CA GLY A 14 13.11 40.48 -9.87
C GLY A 14 13.78 39.18 -9.42
N GLY A 15 15.12 39.13 -9.41
CA GLY A 15 15.89 38.01 -8.89
C GLY A 15 15.65 37.78 -7.39
N ILE A 16 15.63 38.84 -6.58
CA ILE A 16 15.30 38.74 -5.15
C ILE A 16 13.87 38.24 -4.95
N ILE A 17 12.90 38.81 -5.66
CA ILE A 17 11.50 38.39 -5.56
C ILE A 17 11.36 36.91 -5.93
N GLY A 18 11.99 36.48 -7.03
CA GLY A 18 11.99 35.09 -7.46
C GLY A 18 12.63 34.16 -6.44
N LEU A 19 13.76 34.56 -5.84
CA LEU A 19 14.44 33.79 -4.80
C LEU A 19 13.55 33.65 -3.55
N VAL A 20 12.97 34.74 -3.07
CA VAL A 20 12.10 34.74 -1.88
C VAL A 20 10.88 33.86 -2.13
N LEU A 21 10.18 34.06 -3.25
CA LEU A 21 9.03 33.21 -3.62
C LEU A 21 9.42 31.74 -3.75
N GLY A 22 10.56 31.45 -4.40
CA GLY A 22 11.06 30.09 -4.56
C GLY A 22 11.37 29.41 -3.23
N ILE A 23 12.05 30.10 -2.32
CA ILE A 23 12.34 29.58 -0.97
C ILE A 23 11.05 29.38 -0.18
N SER A 24 10.10 30.32 -0.24
CA SER A 24 8.82 30.20 0.46
C SER A 24 8.01 29.02 -0.06
N ILE A 25 7.95 28.81 -1.38
CA ILE A 25 7.27 27.67 -2.01
C ILE A 25 7.94 26.36 -1.62
N PHE A 26 9.27 26.30 -1.74
CA PHE A 26 10.04 25.11 -1.35
C PHE A 26 9.77 24.76 0.11
N TYR A 27 9.90 25.74 1.02
CA TYR A 27 9.64 25.54 2.44
C TYR A 27 8.20 25.09 2.72
N PHE A 28 7.22 25.69 2.04
CA PHE A 28 5.81 25.30 2.17
C PHE A 28 5.60 23.83 1.80
N PHE A 29 6.13 23.38 0.66
CA PHE A 29 5.95 22.00 0.20
C PHE A 29 6.79 20.95 0.94
N THR A 30 7.83 21.37 1.67
CA THR A 30 8.61 20.47 2.54
C THR A 30 8.00 20.24 3.93
N ARG A 31 6.86 20.86 4.24
CA ARG A 31 6.18 20.67 5.52
C ARG A 31 5.20 19.50 5.45
N GLU A 32 5.16 18.67 6.49
CA GLU A 32 4.18 17.59 6.67
C GLU A 32 2.72 18.09 6.51
N SER A 33 2.43 19.28 7.04
CA SER A 33 1.10 19.91 6.93
C SER A 33 0.65 20.18 5.48
N SER A 34 1.58 20.13 4.53
CA SER A 34 1.35 20.38 3.12
C SER A 34 1.35 19.11 2.28
N GLU A 35 1.59 17.94 2.89
CA GLU A 35 1.68 16.65 2.17
C GLU A 35 0.40 16.33 1.40
N THR A 36 -0.76 16.73 1.91
CA THR A 36 -2.04 16.56 1.21
C THR A 36 -2.07 17.25 -0.17
N TYR A 37 -1.28 18.31 -0.39
CA TYR A 37 -1.21 19.00 -1.69
C TYR A 37 -0.32 18.28 -2.72
N ILE A 38 0.57 17.39 -2.27
CA ILE A 38 1.47 16.61 -3.12
C ILE A 38 1.05 15.14 -3.21
N SER A 39 0.18 14.68 -2.32
CA SER A 39 -0.36 13.33 -2.33
C SER A 39 -1.14 13.05 -3.63
N LEU A 40 -0.97 11.84 -4.17
CA LEU A 40 -1.70 11.38 -5.37
C LEU A 40 -3.19 11.13 -5.10
N GLY A 41 -3.57 11.07 -3.83
CA GLY A 41 -4.93 10.82 -3.37
C GLY A 41 -5.01 10.61 -1.86
N PRO A 42 -6.19 10.36 -1.31
CA PRO A 42 -6.35 10.16 0.14
C PRO A 42 -5.70 8.86 0.61
N MET A 43 -4.97 8.90 1.72
CA MET A 43 -4.34 7.72 2.33
C MET A 43 -5.37 6.61 2.60
N ASN A 44 -4.90 5.37 2.65
CA ASN A 44 -5.75 4.23 2.97
C ASN A 44 -6.37 4.37 4.37
N SER A 45 -7.54 3.78 4.59
CA SER A 45 -8.23 3.80 5.87
C SER A 45 -7.41 3.14 6.97
N GLY A 46 -7.10 3.89 8.03
CA GLY A 46 -6.17 3.51 9.10
C GLY A 46 -4.74 4.04 8.92
N HIS A 47 -4.42 4.66 7.78
CA HIS A 47 -3.14 5.28 7.47
C HIS A 47 -3.22 6.80 7.31
N GLU A 48 -4.31 7.43 7.77
CA GLU A 48 -4.60 8.86 7.57
C GLU A 48 -3.56 9.78 8.22
N ASP A 49 -2.98 9.33 9.34
CA ASP A 49 -2.01 10.07 10.13
C ASP A 49 -0.55 9.74 9.77
N LEU A 50 -0.31 8.90 8.75
CA LEU A 50 1.04 8.56 8.30
C LEU A 50 1.58 9.64 7.38
N SER A 51 2.82 10.04 7.64
CA SER A 51 3.61 10.91 6.77
C SER A 51 4.13 10.16 5.54
N CYS A 52 4.37 10.89 4.46
CA CYS A 52 4.86 10.34 3.18
C CYS A 52 6.14 9.52 3.33
N PHE A 53 7.09 9.99 4.15
CA PHE A 53 8.41 9.34 4.31
C PHE A 53 8.33 7.99 5.04
N THR A 54 7.22 7.71 5.73
CA THR A 54 6.99 6.40 6.39
C THR A 54 7.01 5.28 5.37
N CYS A 55 6.46 5.53 4.18
CA CYS A 55 6.41 4.55 3.09
C CYS A 55 7.45 4.85 2.01
N HIS A 56 7.67 6.13 1.68
CA HIS A 56 8.54 6.56 0.60
C HIS A 56 9.94 6.91 1.10
N ALA A 57 10.88 5.99 0.93
CA ALA A 57 12.29 6.25 1.20
C ALA A 57 12.90 7.17 0.13
N ASP A 58 13.93 7.95 0.50
CA ASP A 58 14.65 8.80 -0.44
C ASP A 58 15.28 7.98 -1.58
N ALA A 59 15.19 8.51 -2.80
CA ALA A 59 15.89 7.96 -3.95
C ALA A 59 17.41 8.05 -3.77
N LYS A 60 18.14 7.06 -4.29
CA LYS A 60 19.60 7.00 -4.14
C LYS A 60 20.30 8.15 -4.86
N GLY A 61 21.25 8.78 -4.17
CA GLY A 61 22.02 9.91 -4.69
C GLY A 61 21.29 11.25 -4.54
N ASN A 62 22.01 12.35 -4.75
CA ASN A 62 21.40 13.68 -4.67
C ASN A 62 20.59 14.01 -5.93
N LEU A 63 19.74 15.05 -5.85
CA LEU A 63 18.86 15.48 -6.96
C LEU A 63 19.62 15.70 -8.28
N LEU A 64 20.82 16.30 -8.24
CA LEU A 64 21.59 16.54 -9.46
C LEU A 64 22.06 15.22 -10.09
N GLN A 65 22.48 14.25 -9.28
CA GLN A 65 22.87 12.92 -9.75
C GLN A 65 21.67 12.16 -10.34
N GLN A 66 20.50 12.28 -9.72
CA GLN A 66 19.25 11.67 -10.21
C GLN A 66 18.87 12.27 -11.57
N VAL A 67 18.85 13.61 -11.68
CA VAL A 67 18.58 14.33 -12.95
C VAL A 67 19.60 13.93 -14.02
N GLN A 68 20.90 13.96 -13.71
CA GLN A 68 21.94 13.58 -14.66
C GLN A 68 21.78 12.14 -15.15
N SER A 69 21.45 11.21 -14.25
CA SER A 69 21.25 9.80 -14.59
C SER A 69 20.04 9.60 -15.50
N ASN A 70 18.93 10.29 -15.21
CA ASN A 70 17.72 10.23 -16.03
C ASN A 70 17.90 10.90 -17.40
N MET A 71 18.61 12.03 -17.47
CA MET A 71 19.00 12.64 -18.76
C MET A 71 19.89 11.70 -19.58
N SER A 72 20.85 11.02 -18.93
CA SER A 72 21.72 10.04 -19.60
C SER A 72 20.93 8.84 -20.13
N HIS A 73 19.88 8.41 -19.43
CA HIS A 73 18.98 7.37 -19.90
C HIS A 73 18.19 7.80 -21.14
N VAL A 74 17.62 9.00 -21.11
CA VAL A 74 16.84 9.56 -22.23
C VAL A 74 17.66 9.65 -23.53
N VAL A 75 18.94 10.03 -23.45
CA VAL A 75 19.83 10.10 -24.62
C VAL A 75 20.48 8.76 -25.00
N GLY A 76 20.08 7.66 -24.36
CA GLY A 76 20.58 6.32 -24.63
C GLY A 76 21.99 6.03 -24.11
N ALA A 77 22.63 6.95 -23.39
CA ALA A 77 23.93 6.74 -22.75
C ALA A 77 23.85 5.81 -21.53
N ARG A 78 22.64 5.58 -20.99
CA ARG A 78 22.37 4.67 -19.87
C ARG A 78 21.18 3.77 -20.19
N LYS A 79 21.30 2.47 -19.86
CA LYS A 79 20.26 1.47 -20.15
C LYS A 79 18.97 1.70 -19.36
N ASN A 80 19.06 2.08 -18.08
CA ASN A 80 17.91 2.23 -17.19
C ASN A 80 17.89 3.63 -16.57
N SER A 81 16.70 4.17 -16.33
CA SER A 81 16.48 5.33 -15.45
C SER A 81 16.82 5.01 -13.99
N VAL A 82 16.72 6.03 -13.14
CA VAL A 82 16.75 5.93 -11.69
C VAL A 82 15.55 6.65 -11.10
N ASP A 83 15.16 6.27 -9.89
CA ASP A 83 14.11 6.95 -9.14
C ASP A 83 14.48 8.42 -8.91
N PHE A 84 13.47 9.28 -8.82
CA PHE A 84 13.63 10.72 -8.66
C PHE A 84 12.86 11.20 -7.42
N GLY A 85 13.56 11.88 -6.50
CA GLY A 85 13.02 12.29 -5.21
C GLY A 85 12.94 11.10 -4.25
N THR A 86 11.98 10.20 -4.46
CA THR A 86 11.70 9.04 -3.59
C THR A 86 11.69 7.74 -4.39
N GLN A 87 11.83 6.62 -3.68
CA GLN A 87 11.72 5.26 -4.21
C GLN A 87 10.26 4.78 -4.16
N ASP A 88 9.96 3.80 -5.01
CA ASP A 88 8.70 3.07 -4.96
C ASP A 88 8.56 2.28 -3.65
N VAL A 89 7.32 2.19 -3.17
CA VAL A 89 6.98 1.39 -1.98
C VAL A 89 7.10 -0.09 -2.31
N THR A 90 7.80 -0.83 -1.45
CA THR A 90 7.99 -2.27 -1.58
C THR A 90 7.29 -3.02 -0.44
N LEU A 91 7.17 -4.34 -0.59
CA LEU A 91 6.68 -5.24 0.47
C LEU A 91 7.36 -4.99 1.82
N ASN A 92 8.67 -4.72 1.82
CA ASN A 92 9.42 -4.55 3.07
C ASN A 92 8.99 -3.29 3.84
N ASN A 93 8.53 -2.25 3.15
CA ASN A 93 7.97 -1.07 3.79
C ASN A 93 6.71 -1.43 4.60
N CYS A 94 5.83 -2.26 4.02
CA CYS A 94 4.62 -2.74 4.68
C CYS A 94 4.96 -3.65 5.87
N LEU A 95 5.88 -4.60 5.67
CA LEU A 95 6.29 -5.55 6.71
C LEU A 95 7.00 -4.87 7.90
N GLY A 96 7.59 -3.69 7.70
CA GLY A 96 8.18 -2.90 8.79
C GLY A 96 7.21 -2.62 9.94
N CYS A 97 5.90 -2.50 9.64
CA CYS A 97 4.86 -2.29 10.65
C CYS A 97 3.90 -3.48 10.80
N HIS A 98 3.69 -4.27 9.74
CA HIS A 98 2.66 -5.31 9.67
C HIS A 98 3.19 -6.75 9.80
N ASP A 99 4.50 -6.96 9.90
CA ASP A 99 5.04 -8.32 10.05
C ASP A 99 4.58 -8.97 11.36
N ARG A 100 4.15 -10.23 11.26
CA ARG A 100 3.59 -10.99 12.38
C ARG A 100 3.67 -12.49 12.13
N PRO A 101 3.89 -13.29 13.18
CA PRO A 101 4.18 -14.72 13.04
C PRO A 101 2.98 -15.58 12.60
N ASN A 102 1.74 -15.10 12.81
CA ASN A 102 0.50 -15.88 12.62
C ASN A 102 -0.35 -15.37 11.46
N ASP A 103 0.26 -14.77 10.43
CA ASP A 103 -0.47 -14.50 9.19
C ASP A 103 -0.88 -15.81 8.51
N ARG A 104 -2.15 -15.91 8.10
CA ARG A 104 -2.67 -17.08 7.36
C ARG A 104 -2.24 -17.06 5.89
N HIS A 105 -1.89 -15.90 5.37
CA HIS A 105 -1.42 -15.66 4.00
C HIS A 105 -0.09 -14.87 4.01
N PRO A 106 0.99 -15.42 4.61
CA PRO A 106 2.26 -14.71 4.62
C PRO A 106 2.89 -14.72 3.22
N ASN A 107 3.52 -13.61 2.86
CA ASN A 107 4.07 -13.34 1.52
C ASN A 107 4.96 -14.49 0.99
N TYR A 108 5.76 -15.12 1.86
CA TYR A 108 6.71 -16.17 1.46
C TYR A 108 6.01 -17.43 0.93
N ARG A 109 4.79 -17.73 1.38
CA ARG A 109 4.01 -18.88 0.90
C ARG A 109 3.68 -18.76 -0.58
N PHE A 110 3.36 -17.55 -1.03
CA PHE A 110 3.07 -17.27 -2.44
C PHE A 110 4.30 -17.39 -3.34
N SER A 111 5.50 -17.37 -2.77
CA SER A 111 6.74 -17.59 -3.52
C SER A 111 7.08 -19.09 -3.69
N GLU A 112 6.30 -20.00 -3.11
CA GLU A 112 6.50 -21.44 -3.28
C GLU A 112 6.27 -21.85 -4.76
N PRO A 113 7.11 -22.73 -5.36
CA PRO A 113 7.03 -23.09 -6.77
C PRO A 113 5.66 -23.64 -7.23
N ARG A 114 4.89 -24.25 -6.33
CA ARG A 114 3.54 -24.76 -6.63
C ARG A 114 2.54 -23.67 -6.99
N PHE A 115 2.76 -22.43 -6.57
CA PHE A 115 1.89 -21.29 -6.88
C PHE A 115 2.38 -20.44 -8.06
N LYS A 116 3.44 -20.86 -8.77
CA LYS A 116 4.03 -20.08 -9.89
C LYS A 116 3.03 -19.68 -10.98
N GLU A 117 2.00 -20.50 -11.23
CA GLU A 117 0.97 -20.22 -12.22
C GLU A 117 -0.15 -19.35 -11.64
N ALA A 118 -0.53 -19.56 -10.37
CA ALA A 118 -1.51 -18.75 -9.66
C ALA A 118 -1.06 -17.29 -9.53
N VAL A 119 0.22 -17.08 -9.20
CA VAL A 119 0.84 -15.75 -9.05
C VAL A 119 0.84 -14.94 -10.35
N LYS A 120 0.75 -15.60 -11.52
CA LYS A 120 0.59 -14.88 -12.80
C LYS A 120 -0.82 -14.29 -12.97
N GLN A 121 -1.82 -14.84 -12.28
CA GLN A 121 -3.20 -14.34 -12.29
C GLN A 121 -3.40 -13.28 -11.20
N ILE A 122 -2.86 -13.53 -10.01
CA ILE A 122 -2.85 -12.57 -8.91
C ILE A 122 -1.56 -12.67 -8.10
N ASP A 123 -0.76 -11.60 -8.12
CA ASP A 123 0.54 -11.58 -7.44
C ASP A 123 0.43 -11.27 -5.95
N ALA A 124 -0.05 -12.22 -5.15
CA ALA A 124 -0.16 -12.06 -3.70
C ALA A 124 1.19 -12.03 -2.95
N ARG A 125 2.35 -11.99 -3.64
CA ARG A 125 3.67 -11.85 -3.00
C ARG A 125 3.91 -10.46 -2.46
N THR A 126 3.12 -9.47 -2.89
CA THR A 126 3.20 -8.09 -2.42
C THR A 126 1.84 -7.61 -1.90
N CYS A 127 1.85 -6.74 -0.89
CA CYS A 127 0.64 -6.17 -0.31
C CYS A 127 -0.10 -5.27 -1.31
N ILE A 128 0.66 -4.57 -2.16
CA ILE A 128 0.12 -3.55 -3.06
C ILE A 128 -0.72 -4.10 -4.22
N THR A 129 -0.69 -5.41 -4.44
CA THR A 129 -1.59 -6.06 -5.39
C THR A 129 -3.04 -5.96 -4.93
N CYS A 130 -3.28 -5.96 -3.61
CA CYS A 130 -4.60 -5.83 -3.05
C CYS A 130 -4.88 -4.49 -2.36
N HIS A 131 -3.88 -3.99 -1.64
CA HIS A 131 -3.95 -2.77 -0.85
C HIS A 131 -3.25 -1.64 -1.59
N SER A 132 -3.99 -0.73 -2.23
CA SER A 132 -3.38 0.46 -2.82
C SER A 132 -3.58 1.66 -1.90
N GLU A 133 -2.47 2.29 -1.53
CA GLU A 133 -2.51 3.62 -0.92
C GLU A 133 -3.07 4.65 -1.91
N HIS A 134 -3.44 5.83 -1.40
CA HIS A 134 -3.97 6.95 -2.18
C HIS A 134 -5.39 6.77 -2.77
N HIS A 135 -6.17 5.79 -2.30
CA HIS A 135 -7.52 5.52 -2.78
C HIS A 135 -8.62 5.62 -1.70
N ALA A 136 -8.28 5.89 -0.44
CA ALA A 136 -9.20 5.84 0.72
C ALA A 136 -9.92 4.49 0.92
N GLU A 137 -9.39 3.39 0.37
CA GLU A 137 -9.97 2.05 0.48
C GLU A 137 -8.95 1.08 1.04
N ARG A 138 -9.37 0.20 1.96
CA ARG A 138 -8.55 -0.88 2.52
C ARG A 138 -8.12 -1.85 1.45
N VAL A 139 -9.04 -2.28 0.61
CA VAL A 139 -8.79 -3.26 -0.46
C VAL A 139 -9.33 -2.68 -1.75
N THR A 140 -8.46 -2.55 -2.75
CA THR A 140 -8.73 -1.88 -4.02
C THR A 140 -8.94 -2.85 -5.18
N VAL A 141 -8.79 -4.15 -4.95
CA VAL A 141 -9.06 -5.15 -6.01
C VAL A 141 -10.55 -5.16 -6.33
N PRO A 142 -10.93 -5.19 -7.62
CA PRO A 142 -12.34 -5.16 -8.01
C PRO A 142 -13.05 -6.49 -7.74
N SER A 143 -12.31 -7.61 -7.77
CA SER A 143 -12.87 -8.95 -7.59
C SER A 143 -12.39 -9.62 -6.32
N ILE A 144 -13.28 -10.36 -5.67
CA ILE A 144 -13.07 -11.08 -4.41
C ILE A 144 -13.00 -12.60 -4.58
N ASP A 145 -13.06 -13.06 -5.83
CA ASP A 145 -13.02 -14.47 -6.22
C ASP A 145 -11.59 -15.00 -6.40
N TYR A 146 -10.58 -14.17 -6.10
CA TYR A 146 -9.16 -14.49 -6.30
C TYR A 146 -8.68 -15.73 -5.55
N CYS A 147 -9.41 -16.18 -4.52
CA CYS A 147 -9.21 -17.44 -3.83
C CYS A 147 -9.12 -18.62 -4.80
N MET A 148 -9.87 -18.56 -5.91
CA MET A 148 -9.90 -19.61 -6.93
C MET A 148 -8.51 -19.91 -7.50
N ASN A 149 -7.64 -18.89 -7.63
CA ASN A 149 -6.35 -19.05 -8.28
C ASN A 149 -5.44 -20.06 -7.56
N CYS A 150 -5.64 -20.24 -6.25
CA CYS A 150 -4.85 -21.15 -5.42
C CYS A 150 -5.65 -22.31 -4.83
N HIS A 151 -6.94 -22.12 -4.54
CA HIS A 151 -7.76 -23.05 -3.75
C HIS A 151 -8.73 -23.92 -4.57
N GLN A 152 -8.64 -23.92 -5.91
CA GLN A 152 -9.45 -24.76 -6.81
C GLN A 152 -9.48 -26.26 -6.47
N LYS A 153 -8.43 -26.79 -5.83
CA LYS A 153 -8.29 -28.21 -5.49
C LYS A 153 -8.33 -28.45 -3.98
N LEU A 154 -8.88 -27.51 -3.22
CA LEU A 154 -9.00 -27.64 -1.77
C LEU A 154 -9.98 -28.78 -1.45
N GLU A 155 -9.54 -29.71 -0.61
CA GLU A 155 -10.38 -30.74 0.00
C GLU A 155 -10.18 -30.68 1.52
N VAL A 156 -11.29 -30.68 2.27
CA VAL A 156 -11.30 -30.61 3.73
C VAL A 156 -11.89 -31.92 4.26
N GLU A 157 -11.07 -32.75 4.91
CA GLU A 157 -11.46 -34.12 5.29
C GLU A 157 -12.61 -34.19 6.30
N ASN A 158 -12.69 -33.22 7.22
CA ASN A 158 -13.74 -33.11 8.24
C ASN A 158 -14.39 -31.74 8.14
N ASP A 159 -15.05 -31.48 7.01
CA ASP A 159 -15.65 -30.19 6.72
C ASP A 159 -16.75 -29.84 7.74
N PRO A 160 -16.58 -28.78 8.54
CA PRO A 160 -17.54 -28.42 9.58
C PRO A 160 -18.77 -27.68 9.04
N LEU A 161 -18.82 -27.37 7.75
CA LEU A 161 -19.86 -26.55 7.13
C LEU A 161 -21.16 -27.32 6.88
N ASP A 162 -22.28 -26.57 6.81
CA ASP A 162 -23.56 -27.10 6.33
C ASP A 162 -23.58 -27.37 4.82
N ILE A 163 -22.85 -26.56 4.05
CA ILE A 163 -22.49 -26.81 2.65
C ILE A 163 -20.97 -26.93 2.58
N ASP A 164 -20.46 -28.09 2.21
CA ASP A 164 -19.02 -28.35 2.19
C ASP A 164 -18.27 -27.45 1.19
N HIS A 165 -17.00 -27.19 1.46
CA HIS A 165 -16.11 -26.37 0.62
C HIS A 165 -16.07 -26.91 -0.81
N LYS A 166 -16.11 -28.23 -0.98
CA LYS A 166 -16.07 -28.87 -2.30
C LYS A 166 -17.27 -28.46 -3.17
N THR A 167 -18.46 -28.37 -2.56
CA THR A 167 -19.69 -27.94 -3.22
C THR A 167 -19.61 -26.46 -3.58
N LEU A 168 -19.17 -25.60 -2.66
CA LEU A 168 -18.99 -24.17 -2.93
C LEU A 168 -18.00 -23.92 -4.08
N ILE A 169 -16.89 -24.65 -4.08
CA ILE A 169 -15.86 -24.60 -5.13
C ILE A 169 -16.43 -25.06 -6.48
N ALA A 170 -17.18 -26.16 -6.50
CA ALA A 170 -17.79 -26.71 -7.71
C ALA A 170 -18.86 -25.78 -8.31
N ASN A 171 -19.53 -24.99 -7.46
CA ASN A 171 -20.52 -23.99 -7.87
C ASN A 171 -19.89 -22.63 -8.20
N GLU A 172 -18.56 -22.50 -8.13
CA GLU A 172 -17.83 -21.24 -8.34
C GLU A 172 -18.25 -20.11 -7.37
N GLU A 173 -18.75 -20.47 -6.18
CA GLU A 173 -19.23 -19.53 -5.15
C GLU A 173 -18.08 -18.92 -4.33
N TRP A 174 -16.98 -18.54 -5.00
CA TRP A 174 -15.73 -18.07 -4.39
C TRP A 174 -15.89 -16.82 -3.52
N PHE A 175 -16.86 -15.96 -3.84
CA PHE A 175 -17.17 -14.78 -3.03
C PHE A 175 -17.65 -15.15 -1.61
N THR A 176 -18.16 -16.36 -1.40
CA THR A 176 -18.64 -16.80 -0.08
C THR A 176 -17.50 -17.02 0.92
N CYS A 177 -16.28 -17.29 0.43
CA CYS A 177 -15.13 -17.61 1.27
C CYS A 177 -14.81 -16.47 2.25
N ILE A 178 -14.79 -15.23 1.76
CA ILE A 178 -14.48 -14.04 2.58
C ILE A 178 -15.61 -13.69 3.55
N GLN A 179 -16.85 -14.12 3.30
CA GLN A 179 -17.95 -13.95 4.27
C GLN A 179 -17.74 -14.76 5.56
N CYS A 180 -16.92 -15.82 5.50
CA CYS A 180 -16.57 -16.68 6.63
C CYS A 180 -15.14 -16.45 7.13
N HIS A 181 -14.20 -16.22 6.22
CA HIS A 181 -12.78 -16.23 6.53
C HIS A 181 -12.18 -14.83 6.49
N ASP A 182 -11.66 -14.36 7.62
CA ASP A 182 -10.67 -13.31 7.61
C ASP A 182 -9.40 -13.81 6.87
N PHE A 183 -9.13 -13.20 5.72
CA PHE A 183 -8.00 -13.55 4.84
C PHE A 183 -6.69 -13.63 5.62
N HIS A 184 -6.40 -12.61 6.41
CA HIS A 184 -5.16 -12.51 7.17
C HIS A 184 -5.24 -13.24 8.53
N GLY A 185 -6.44 -13.60 8.99
CA GLY A 185 -6.68 -14.27 10.27
C GLY A 185 -6.25 -13.47 11.50
N ASN A 186 -6.21 -12.14 11.39
CA ASN A 186 -5.79 -11.25 12.47
C ASN A 186 -6.86 -11.05 13.54
N HIS A 187 -8.13 -11.27 13.21
CA HIS A 187 -9.22 -11.06 14.16
C HIS A 187 -9.39 -12.25 15.11
N THR A 188 -9.82 -11.94 16.33
CA THR A 188 -10.39 -12.94 17.23
C THR A 188 -11.84 -13.15 16.83
N TYR A 189 -12.04 -14.05 15.86
CA TYR A 189 -13.31 -14.27 15.18
C TYR A 189 -13.68 -15.76 15.20
N ASN A 190 -14.93 -16.04 15.57
CA ASN A 190 -15.48 -17.38 15.48
C ASN A 190 -16.02 -17.58 14.06
N VAL A 191 -15.36 -18.44 13.30
CA VAL A 191 -15.74 -18.73 11.92
C VAL A 191 -17.11 -19.40 11.90
N PRO A 192 -18.09 -18.87 11.14
CA PRO A 192 -19.42 -19.45 11.04
C PRO A 192 -19.32 -20.80 10.33
N THR A 193 -20.16 -21.75 10.73
CA THR A 193 -20.27 -23.07 10.10
C THR A 193 -21.48 -23.20 9.18
N LYS A 194 -22.25 -22.11 9.01
CA LYS A 194 -23.43 -22.08 8.17
C LYS A 194 -23.45 -20.83 7.31
N LEU A 195 -23.78 -20.98 6.03
CA LEU A 195 -23.83 -19.84 5.09
C LEU A 195 -24.79 -18.74 5.52
N LYS A 196 -25.89 -19.09 6.21
CA LYS A 196 -26.86 -18.10 6.69
C LYS A 196 -26.33 -17.21 7.83
N ASP A 197 -25.28 -17.68 8.52
CA ASP A 197 -24.71 -17.03 9.71
C ASP A 197 -23.45 -16.22 9.34
N THR A 198 -23.12 -16.10 8.05
CA THR A 198 -21.94 -15.41 7.55
C THR A 198 -22.12 -13.89 7.51
N ILE A 199 -21.00 -13.17 7.38
CA ILE A 199 -21.03 -11.73 7.18
C ILE A 199 -21.65 -11.43 5.80
N PRO A 200 -22.65 -10.55 5.67
CA PRO A 200 -23.20 -10.19 4.36
C PRO A 200 -22.13 -9.58 3.45
N MET A 201 -22.09 -9.98 2.18
CA MET A 201 -21.15 -9.42 1.20
C MET A 201 -21.14 -7.89 1.14
N LYS A 202 -22.30 -7.24 1.29
CA LYS A 202 -22.37 -5.78 1.32
C LYS A 202 -21.50 -5.20 2.45
N THR A 203 -21.55 -5.80 3.63
CA THR A 203 -20.75 -5.37 4.79
C THR A 203 -19.26 -5.56 4.52
N ILE A 204 -18.85 -6.66 3.86
CA ILE A 204 -17.47 -6.87 3.46
C ILE A 204 -17.00 -5.80 2.46
N HIS A 205 -17.81 -5.49 1.44
CA HIS A 205 -17.48 -4.43 0.48
C HIS A 205 -17.39 -3.05 1.14
N ASP A 206 -18.33 -2.73 2.04
CA ASP A 206 -18.30 -1.47 2.78
C ASP A 206 -17.05 -1.38 3.66
N TYR A 207 -16.63 -2.48 4.30
CA TYR A 207 -15.38 -2.58 5.05
C TYR A 207 -14.14 -2.36 4.18
N PHE A 208 -14.11 -2.96 2.99
CA PHE A 208 -13.03 -2.72 2.01
C PHE A 208 -12.95 -1.25 1.60
N LYS A 209 -14.08 -0.54 1.59
CA LYS A 209 -14.16 0.91 1.34
C LYS A 209 -13.91 1.80 2.56
N GLY A 210 -13.43 1.25 3.67
CA GLY A 210 -13.07 2.04 4.84
C GLY A 210 -14.08 2.01 6.00
N SER A 211 -15.24 1.33 5.85
CA SER A 211 -16.26 1.24 6.92
C SER A 211 -15.81 0.35 8.10
N GLU A 212 -16.70 0.11 9.05
CA GLU A 212 -16.39 -0.68 10.26
C GLU A 212 -15.96 -2.12 9.96
N ASP A 213 -15.13 -2.67 10.86
CA ASP A 213 -14.57 -4.02 10.73
C ASP A 213 -15.61 -5.11 11.06
N PRO A 214 -15.96 -5.99 10.10
CA PRO A 214 -17.02 -6.96 10.28
C PRO A 214 -16.56 -8.25 10.98
N TYR A 215 -15.25 -8.46 11.12
CA TYR A 215 -14.69 -9.64 11.80
C TYR A 215 -14.50 -9.41 13.31
N GLY A 216 -14.88 -8.22 13.80
CA GLY A 216 -14.82 -7.84 15.21
C GLY A 216 -13.69 -6.87 15.51
N THR A 217 -13.77 -6.23 16.67
CA THR A 217 -12.84 -5.15 17.06
C THR A 217 -11.53 -5.64 17.69
N ILE A 218 -11.47 -6.92 18.09
CA ILE A 218 -10.32 -7.49 18.79
C ILE A 218 -9.36 -8.13 17.79
N LYS A 219 -8.28 -7.43 17.50
CA LYS A 219 -7.16 -7.92 16.68
C LYS A 219 -6.10 -8.58 17.57
N LYS A 220 -5.48 -9.64 17.04
CA LYS A 220 -4.36 -10.34 17.70
C LYS A 220 -3.07 -9.51 17.65
N TYR A 221 -2.89 -8.78 16.55
CA TYR A 221 -1.75 -7.89 16.32
C TYR A 221 -2.24 -6.57 15.74
N ILE A 222 -1.69 -5.48 16.24
CA ILE A 222 -1.88 -4.13 15.70
C ILE A 222 -0.57 -3.75 15.01
N GLY A 223 -0.67 -3.20 13.80
CA GLY A 223 0.51 -2.67 13.11
C GLY A 223 1.11 -1.51 13.90
N LEU A 224 2.42 -1.33 13.80
CA LEU A 224 3.09 -0.23 14.49
C LEU A 224 2.55 1.12 14.01
N SER A 225 2.32 2.04 14.95
CA SER A 225 2.21 3.47 14.62
C SER A 225 3.53 3.99 14.05
N GLN A 226 3.49 5.14 13.37
CA GLN A 226 4.71 5.78 12.83
C GLN A 226 5.78 5.98 13.91
N ASP A 227 5.39 6.43 15.11
CA ASP A 227 6.30 6.64 16.23
C ASP A 227 6.93 5.34 16.74
N GLU A 228 6.16 4.24 16.78
CA GLU A 228 6.67 2.93 17.20
C GLU A 228 7.60 2.34 16.15
N TRP A 229 7.28 2.53 14.87
CA TRP A 229 8.14 2.12 13.77
C TRP A 229 9.48 2.89 13.78
N LEU A 230 9.46 4.21 13.96
CA LEU A 230 10.68 5.02 14.08
C LEU A 230 11.57 4.53 15.23
N LYS A 231 10.99 4.27 16.41
CA LYS A 231 11.72 3.69 17.56
C LYS A 231 12.30 2.31 17.27
N SER A 232 11.73 1.55 16.34
CA SER A 232 12.25 0.24 15.95
C SER A 232 13.52 0.33 15.10
N LEU A 233 13.71 1.45 14.38
CA LEU A 233 14.89 1.69 13.51
C LEU A 233 16.11 2.19 14.28
N GLU A 234 15.93 2.73 15.48
CA GLU A 234 17.02 3.24 16.33
C GLU A 234 17.76 2.13 17.12
N LYS A 235 17.33 0.87 17.00
CA LYS A 235 17.92 -0.30 17.67
C LYS A 235 19.00 -0.95 16.82
#